data_AF-A0A2D1R968-F1
#
_entry.id   AF-A0A2D1R968-F1
#
_cell.length_a   1.000
_cell.length_b   1.000
_cell.length_c   1.000
_cell.angle_alpha   90.00
_cell.angle_beta   90.00
_cell.angle_gamma   90.00
#
_symmetry.space_group_name_H-M   'P 1'
#
loop_
_entity.id
_entity.type
_entity.pdbx_description
1 polymer ?
#
loop_
_entity_poly.entity_id
_entity_poly.type
_entity_poly.pdbx_seq_one_letter_code
_entity_poly.pdbx_strand_id
1 'polypeptide(L)' 'MTGLFVMAYPALAQDKPKLDKNDPNATRCRSFPITGSLVKKERVCKTNAEWRAISEQQNRDADDMITRSRAGMNPNG' A
#
# COMPACT_ATOMS: atom_id res chain seq x y z
N MET A 1 -47.54 23.84 15.37
CA MET A 1 -46.11 24.01 15.07
C MET A 1 -45.42 22.68 15.32
N THR A 2 -45.23 21.86 14.30
CA THR A 2 -44.55 20.56 14.40
C THR A 2 -43.39 20.58 13.42
N GLY A 3 -42.19 20.86 13.96
CA GLY A 3 -40.95 20.94 13.19
C GLY A 3 -40.40 19.56 12.88
N LEU A 4 -40.19 19.28 11.59
CA LEU A 4 -39.48 18.11 11.10
C LEU A 4 -37.97 18.34 11.25
N PHE A 5 -37.34 17.68 12.23
CA PHE A 5 -35.88 17.57 12.31
C PHE A 5 -35.43 16.41 11.41
N VAL A 6 -34.77 16.74 10.29
CA VAL A 6 -34.10 15.76 9.43
C VAL A 6 -32.72 15.52 10.02
N MET A 7 -32.54 14.39 10.72
CA MET A 7 -31.21 13.97 11.17
C MET A 7 -30.43 13.40 9.98
N ALA A 8 -29.39 14.11 9.55
CA ALA A 8 -28.45 13.63 8.55
C ALA A 8 -27.61 12.49 9.17
N TYR A 9 -27.88 11.26 8.76
CA TYR A 9 -27.06 10.11 9.12
C TYR A 9 -25.81 10.09 8.23
N PRO A 10 -24.60 9.90 8.79
CA PRO A 10 -23.41 9.71 7.99
C PRO A 10 -23.54 8.38 7.24
N ALA A 11 -23.14 8.34 5.98
CA ALA A 11 -23.11 7.11 5.20
C ALA A 11 -21.99 6.20 5.75
N LEU A 12 -22.37 5.11 6.43
CA LEU A 12 -21.44 4.07 6.84
C LEU A 12 -21.04 3.32 5.56
N ALA A 13 -19.73 3.28 5.30
CA ALA A 13 -19.14 2.66 4.11
C ALA A 13 -19.77 1.28 3.83
N GLN A 14 -20.34 1.12 2.63
CA GLN A 14 -20.93 -0.14 2.17
C GLN A 14 -19.88 -1.25 2.26
N ASP A 15 -20.18 -2.30 3.02
CA ASP A 15 -19.41 -3.53 3.11
C ASP A 15 -19.28 -4.12 1.69
N LYS A 16 -18.14 -3.86 1.04
CA LYS A 16 -17.81 -4.50 -0.23
C LYS A 16 -17.81 -6.01 0.00
N PRO A 17 -18.36 -6.82 -0.93
CA PRO A 17 -18.43 -8.26 -0.77
C PRO A 17 -17.05 -8.81 -0.42
N LYS A 18 -17.02 -9.70 0.58
CA LYS A 18 -15.79 -10.29 1.11
C LYS A 18 -15.15 -11.15 0.03
N LEU A 19 -14.27 -10.52 -0.75
CA LEU A 19 -13.49 -11.15 -1.81
C LEU A 19 -12.61 -12.26 -1.23
N ASP A 20 -12.33 -13.28 -2.04
CA ASP A 20 -11.41 -14.35 -1.65
C ASP A 20 -10.04 -13.77 -1.28
N LYS A 21 -9.37 -14.43 -0.34
CA LYS A 21 -8.07 -14.00 0.19
C LYS A 21 -7.01 -13.82 -0.90
N ASN A 22 -7.10 -14.56 -2.00
CA ASN A 22 -6.17 -14.55 -3.12
C ASN A 22 -6.62 -13.67 -4.28
N ASP A 23 -7.82 -13.10 -4.22
CA ASP A 23 -8.34 -12.23 -5.28
C ASP A 23 -7.41 -11.02 -5.47
N PRO A 24 -7.06 -10.64 -6.70
CA PRO A 24 -6.24 -9.47 -6.98
C PRO A 24 -6.78 -8.18 -6.35
N ASN A 25 -8.10 -8.03 -6.23
CA ASN A 25 -8.75 -6.85 -5.71
C ASN A 25 -9.02 -6.92 -4.20
N ALA A 26 -8.64 -8.01 -3.53
CA ALA A 26 -8.77 -8.12 -2.09
C ALA A 26 -7.79 -7.16 -1.38
N THR A 27 -8.32 -6.32 -0.49
CA THR A 27 -7.53 -5.35 0.27
C THR A 27 -6.77 -6.04 1.41
N ARG A 28 -5.46 -5.80 1.49
CA ARG A 28 -4.58 -6.22 2.57
C ARG A 28 -3.94 -5.01 3.22
N CYS A 29 -4.15 -4.89 4.53
CA CYS A 29 -3.48 -3.89 5.35
C CYS A 29 -2.22 -4.48 5.96
N ARG A 30 -1.12 -3.74 5.85
CA ARG A 30 0.17 -4.06 6.47
C ARG A 30 0.59 -2.90 7.37
N SER A 31 1.23 -3.21 8.49
CA SER A 31 1.76 -2.22 9.42
C SER A 31 3.27 -2.15 9.28
N PHE A 32 3.79 -0.95 9.00
CA PHE A 32 5.21 -0.69 8.80
C PHE A 32 5.76 0.13 9.98
N PRO A 33 6.95 -0.19 10.48
CA PRO A 33 7.63 0.69 11.43
C PRO A 33 8.03 1.99 10.72
N ILE A 34 7.81 3.13 11.38
CA ILE A 34 8.25 4.42 10.86
C ILE A 34 9.69 4.66 11.30
N THR A 35 10.56 5.01 10.36
CA THR A 35 11.96 5.36 10.65
C THR A 35 12.02 6.49 11.67
N GLY A 36 12.79 6.31 12.74
CA GLY A 36 12.91 7.29 13.83
C GLY A 36 11.86 7.17 14.94
N SER A 37 10.95 6.19 14.89
CA SER A 37 10.05 5.88 16.00
C SER A 37 10.02 4.39 16.33
N LEU A 38 10.27 4.04 17.60
CA LEU A 38 10.17 2.65 18.08
C LEU A 38 8.73 2.20 18.32
N VAL A 39 7.80 3.16 18.48
CA VAL A 39 6.43 2.90 18.92
C VAL A 39 5.42 3.16 17.82
N LYS A 40 5.65 4.16 16.97
CA LYS A 40 4.71 4.50 15.89
C LYS A 40 4.85 3.53 14.72
N LYS A 41 3.71 3.00 14.29
CA LYS A 41 3.59 2.16 13.11
C LYS A 41 2.58 2.79 12.16
N GLU A 42 2.95 2.88 10.90
CA GLU A 42 2.05 3.31 9.84
C GLU A 42 1.27 2.09 9.32
N ARG A 43 -0.04 2.24 9.14
CA ARG A 43 -0.89 1.18 8.58
C ARG A 43 -1.28 1.54 7.16
N VAL A 44 -0.80 0.77 6.19
CA VAL A 44 -1.07 0.98 4.76
C VAL A 44 -1.97 -0.15 4.27
N CYS A 45 -3.12 0.21 3.71
CA CYS A 45 -4.08 -0.72 3.11
C CYS A 45 -4.08 -0.56 1.60
N LYS A 46 -3.78 -1.63 0.88
CA LYS A 46 -3.77 -1.69 -0.59
C LYS A 46 -4.33 -3.03 -1.05
N THR A 47 -4.75 -3.11 -2.31
CA THR A 47 -5.17 -4.37 -2.93
C THR A 47 -3.99 -5.33 -3.12
N ASN A 48 -4.28 -6.62 -3.24
CA ASN A 48 -3.26 -7.63 -3.56
C ASN A 48 -2.52 -7.31 -4.87
N ALA A 49 -3.23 -6.79 -5.88
CA ALA A 49 -2.66 -6.38 -7.16
C ALA A 49 -1.65 -5.24 -6.98
N GLU A 50 -2.01 -4.20 -6.23
CA GLU A 50 -1.10 -3.09 -5.92
C GLU A 50 0.13 -3.56 -5.14
N TRP A 51 -0.04 -4.46 -4.16
CA TRP A 51 1.10 -5.02 -3.43
C TRP A 51 2.07 -5.77 -4.35
N ARG A 52 1.55 -6.52 -5.34
CA ARG A 52 2.39 -7.20 -6.34
C ARG A 52 3.12 -6.18 -7.22
N ALA A 53 2.42 -5.16 -7.71
CA ALA A 53 3.01 -4.12 -8.54
C ALA A 53 4.14 -3.36 -7.81
N ILE A 54 3.93 -3.01 -6.54
CA ILE A 54 4.97 -2.40 -5.70
C ILE A 54 6.17 -3.33 -5.56
N SER A 55 5.95 -4.60 -5.26
CA SER A 55 7.06 -5.56 -5.12
C SER A 55 7.88 -5.72 -6.40
N GLU A 56 7.20 -5.76 -7.55
CA GLU A 56 7.86 -5.86 -8.84
C GLU A 56 8.65 -4.60 -9.18
N GLN A 57 8.08 -3.42 -8.91
CA GLN A 57 8.76 -2.15 -9.09
C GLN A 57 10.02 -2.06 -8.23
N GLN A 58 9.93 -2.39 -6.94
CA GLN A 58 11.06 -2.36 -6.01
C GLN A 58 12.20 -3.30 -6.46
N ASN A 59 11.88 -4.48 -7.00
CA ASN A 59 12.90 -5.38 -7.53
C ASN A 59 13.61 -4.77 -8.75
N ARG A 60 12.86 -4.20 -9.70
CA ARG A 60 13.44 -3.54 -10.88
C ARG A 60 14.32 -2.35 -10.49
N ASP A 61 13.88 -1.54 -9.53
CA ASP A 61 14.63 -0.39 -9.04
C ASP A 61 15.93 -0.83 -8.33
N ALA A 62 15.88 -1.93 -7.57
CA ALA A 62 17.06 -2.53 -6.96
C ALA A 62 18.05 -3.06 -8.01
N ASP A 63 17.55 -3.74 -9.04
CA ASP A 63 18.38 -4.26 -10.14
C ASP A 63 19.03 -3.12 -10.94
N ASP A 64 18.30 -2.02 -11.22
CA ASP A 64 18.86 -0.82 -11.86
C ASP A 64 19.97 -0.20 -11.01
N MET A 65 19.74 -0.07 -9.70
CA MET A 65 20.73 0.47 -8.78
C MET A 65 22.03 -0.34 -8.81
N ILE A 66 21.93 -1.67 -8.72
CA ILE A 66 23.09 -2.57 -8.76
C ILE A 66 23.78 -2.50 -10.12
N THR A 67 23.02 -2.50 -11.22
CA THR A 67 23.56 -2.44 -12.58
C THR A 67 24.35 -1.15 -12.80
N ARG A 68 23.79 0.00 -12.38
CA ARG A 68 24.46 1.30 -12.46
C ARG A 68 25.70 1.36 -11.59
N SER A 69 25.65 0.83 -10.36
CA SER A 69 26.83 0.76 -9.49
C SER A 69 27.95 -0.07 -10.10
N ARG A 70 27.63 -1.19 -10.76
CA ARG A 70 28.63 -2.04 -11.43
C ARG A 70 29.25 -1.37 -12.66
N ALA A 71 28.46 -0.66 -13.45
CA ALA A 71 28.97 0.07 -14.62
C ALA A 71 30.02 1.13 -14.24
N GLY A 72 29.88 1.78 -13.08
CA GLY A 72 30.87 2.72 -12.55
C GLY A 72 32.08 2.07 -11.86
N MET A 73 32.05 0.75 -11.60
CA MET A 73 33.09 -0.01 -10.90
C MET A 73 33.89 -0.93 -11.83
N ASN A 74 33.83 -0.73 -13.15
CA ASN A 74 34.77 -1.39 -14.06
C ASN A 74 36.04 -0.53 -14.20
N PRO A 75 37.17 -0.85 -13.52
CA PRO A 75 38.42 -0.11 -13.64
C PRO A 75 39.16 -0.37 -14.97
N ASN A 76 38.65 -1.24 -15.85
CA ASN A 76 39.23 -1.58 -17.15
C ASN A 76 38.33 -1.19 -18.34
N GLY A 77 37.53 -0.13 -18.18
CA GLY A 77 37.06 0.64 -19.34
C GLY A 77 38.18 1.51 -19.89
#